data_AF-A0A940XHI6-F1
#
_entry.id   AF-A0A940XHI6-F1
#
_cell.length_a   1.000
_cell.length_b   1.000
_cell.length_c   1.000
_cell.angle_alpha   90.00
_cell.angle_beta   90.00
_cell.angle_gamma   90.00
#
_symmetry.space_group_name_H-M   'P 1'
#
loop_
_entity.id
_entity.type
_entity.pdbx_description
1 polymer ?
#
loop_
_entity_poly.entity_id
_entity_poly.type
_entity_poly.pdbx_seq_one_letter_code
_entity_poly.pdbx_strand_id
1 'polypeptide(L)'
;MPLPRRPPAPPLQGTAPPHHPAPPHRPPRHPAPPPKPPANPPFSPPHPHRERGRPTARPSRRPPQVRYPSLPLDPSVPADARPVAPAGSTLPRLAATLPHTLALLDPRHGAEDVTRRVEEPAEHLNSPWIDLLDVGGDILARGDEPTLGSPLADVLALAGCSRANAPVRLLIAGPGLDGEVPLDALRRLLGPLVHAFTERDTEALGGILDRHPSEATAMLAAAARGIRGTCEVRDAGLPGPLTRRPGQP
;
A
#
# COMPACT_ATOMS: atom_id res chain seq x y z
N MET A 1 23.36 62.73 43.44
CA MET A 1 22.62 63.83 42.78
C MET A 1 22.66 63.60 41.28
N PRO A 2 21.63 62.99 40.67
CA PRO A 2 21.59 62.69 39.23
C PRO A 2 21.13 63.90 38.41
N LEU A 3 21.80 64.16 37.28
CA LEU A 3 21.46 65.21 36.30
C LEU A 3 20.13 64.90 35.57
N PRO A 4 19.31 65.91 35.23
CA PRO A 4 18.04 65.70 34.56
C PRO A 4 18.21 65.34 33.07
N ARG A 5 17.46 64.32 32.63
CA ARG A 5 17.42 63.85 31.24
C ARG A 5 16.70 64.87 30.34
N ARG A 6 17.32 65.18 29.19
CA ARG A 6 16.71 65.99 28.11
C ARG A 6 15.51 65.25 27.47
N PRO A 7 14.43 65.96 27.09
CA PRO A 7 13.32 65.37 26.36
C PRO A 7 13.69 65.07 24.89
N PRO A 8 13.05 64.05 24.27
CA PRO A 8 13.32 63.64 22.90
C PRO A 8 12.79 64.64 21.85
N ALA A 9 13.50 64.73 20.73
CA ALA A 9 13.17 65.59 19.59
C ALA A 9 11.91 65.11 18.85
N PRO A 10 11.11 66.02 18.25
CA PRO A 10 9.93 65.66 17.48
C PRO A 10 10.29 64.97 16.15
N PRO A 11 9.44 64.05 15.65
CA PRO A 11 9.69 63.32 14.42
C PRO A 11 9.57 64.19 13.17
N LEU A 12 10.46 63.94 12.20
CA LEU A 12 10.50 64.58 10.89
C LEU A 12 9.27 64.17 10.06
N GLN A 13 8.54 65.16 9.53
CA GLN A 13 7.46 64.95 8.57
C GLN A 13 8.04 64.50 7.22
N GLY A 14 7.84 63.23 6.87
CA GLY A 14 8.16 62.67 5.57
C GLY A 14 7.13 63.08 4.52
N THR A 15 7.58 63.71 3.45
CA THR A 15 6.80 64.02 2.25
C THR A 15 6.39 62.74 1.52
N ALA A 16 5.11 62.58 1.23
CA ALA A 16 4.58 61.44 0.49
C ALA A 16 5.03 61.45 -0.98
N PRO A 17 5.39 60.28 -1.57
CA PRO A 17 5.73 60.19 -2.98
C PRO A 17 4.47 60.26 -3.89
N PRO A 18 4.61 60.67 -5.16
CA PRO A 18 3.48 60.79 -6.08
C PRO A 18 2.91 59.41 -6.46
N HIS A 19 1.58 59.32 -6.48
CA HIS A 19 0.83 58.15 -6.95
C HIS A 19 1.00 57.96 -8.47
N HIS A 20 1.71 56.89 -8.87
CA HIS A 20 1.63 56.38 -10.24
C HIS A 20 0.43 55.42 -10.36
N PRO A 21 -0.40 55.53 -11.42
CA PRO A 21 -1.48 54.58 -11.66
C PRO A 21 -0.92 53.20 -12.02
N ALA A 22 -1.49 52.15 -11.43
CA ALA A 22 -1.11 50.77 -11.67
C ALA A 22 -1.42 50.35 -13.13
N PRO A 23 -0.54 49.54 -13.77
CA PRO A 23 -0.81 49.01 -15.10
C PRO A 23 -1.97 47.99 -15.06
N PRO A 24 -2.74 47.85 -16.15
CA PRO A 24 -3.87 46.93 -16.21
C PRO A 24 -3.43 45.47 -16.06
N HIS A 25 -4.15 44.73 -15.22
CA HIS A 25 -4.00 43.29 -15.00
C HIS A 25 -4.11 42.53 -16.33
N ARG A 26 -3.01 41.92 -16.78
CA ARG A 26 -3.03 40.91 -17.85
C ARG A 26 -3.43 39.56 -17.23
N PRO A 27 -4.44 38.85 -17.76
CA PRO A 27 -4.76 37.52 -17.27
C PRO A 27 -3.58 36.56 -17.52
N PRO A 28 -3.38 35.56 -16.64
CA PRO A 28 -2.31 34.59 -16.78
C PRO A 28 -2.47 33.81 -18.10
N ARG A 29 -1.38 33.73 -18.87
CA ARG A 29 -1.32 32.84 -20.03
C ARG A 29 -1.28 31.40 -19.52
N HIS A 30 -2.34 30.64 -19.78
CA HIS A 30 -2.30 29.19 -19.57
C HIS A 30 -1.16 28.59 -20.42
N PRO A 31 -0.29 27.75 -19.84
CA PRO A 31 0.67 26.99 -20.63
C PRO A 31 -0.09 26.06 -21.58
N ALA A 32 0.37 25.99 -22.82
CA ALA A 32 -0.19 25.07 -23.81
C ALA A 32 -0.08 23.62 -23.30
N PRO A 33 -1.10 22.77 -23.53
CA PRO A 33 -1.03 21.37 -23.13
C PRO A 33 0.14 20.68 -23.83
N PRO A 34 0.82 19.72 -23.16
CA PRO A 34 1.90 18.97 -23.77
C PRO A 34 1.41 18.19 -25.00
N PRO A 35 2.26 17.99 -26.02
CA PRO A 35 1.90 17.21 -27.20
C PRO A 35 1.50 15.78 -26.78
N LYS A 36 0.42 15.26 -27.39
CA LYS A 36 -0.02 13.88 -27.16
C LYS A 36 1.12 12.90 -27.50
N PRO A 37 1.38 11.89 -26.67
CA PRO A 37 2.35 10.85 -27.01
C PRO A 37 1.94 10.13 -28.30
N PRO A 38 2.91 9.66 -29.11
CA PRO A 38 2.61 8.93 -30.33
C PRO A 38 1.80 7.67 -30.01
N ALA A 39 0.81 7.37 -30.84
CA ALA A 39 0.00 6.16 -30.73
C ALA A 39 0.93 4.93 -30.81
N ASN A 40 0.79 4.01 -29.84
CA ASN A 40 1.51 2.75 -29.86
C ASN A 40 1.17 1.97 -31.15
N PRO A 41 2.16 1.38 -31.84
CA PRO A 41 1.89 0.53 -32.99
C PRO A 41 1.07 -0.69 -32.56
N PRO A 42 0.17 -1.19 -33.44
CA PRO A 42 -0.65 -2.36 -33.13
C PRO A 42 0.23 -3.59 -32.85
N PHE A 43 -0.08 -4.27 -31.75
CA PHE A 43 0.55 -5.50 -31.33
C PHE A 43 0.40 -6.56 -32.42
N SER A 44 1.51 -6.95 -33.06
CA SER A 44 1.53 -8.06 -34.02
C SER A 44 1.66 -9.38 -33.26
N PRO A 45 0.76 -10.35 -33.44
CA PRO A 45 0.90 -11.65 -32.80
C PRO A 45 2.10 -12.42 -33.40
N PRO A 46 2.89 -13.14 -32.59
CA PRO A 46 3.98 -13.95 -33.12
C PRO A 46 3.45 -15.12 -33.94
N HIS A 47 4.05 -15.33 -35.13
CA HIS A 47 3.82 -16.48 -35.99
C HIS A 47 4.20 -17.80 -35.30
N PRO A 48 3.50 -18.92 -35.60
CA PRO A 48 3.69 -20.19 -34.92
C PRO A 48 5.02 -20.85 -35.31
N HIS A 49 5.90 -21.04 -34.33
CA HIS A 49 7.09 -21.86 -34.47
C HIS A 49 6.72 -23.35 -34.44
N ARG A 50 7.20 -24.07 -35.48
CA ARG A 50 7.19 -25.53 -35.67
C ARG A 50 7.45 -26.32 -34.38
N GLU A 51 6.57 -27.29 -34.11
CA GLU A 51 6.76 -28.35 -33.12
C GLU A 51 8.06 -29.12 -33.35
N ARG A 52 8.90 -29.19 -32.31
CA ARG A 52 9.95 -30.19 -32.17
C ARG A 52 9.96 -30.72 -30.74
N GLY A 53 9.66 -32.01 -30.61
CA GLY A 53 10.04 -32.88 -29.49
C GLY A 53 9.31 -32.67 -28.17
N ARG A 54 8.29 -33.50 -27.90
CA ARG A 54 7.71 -33.67 -26.55
C ARG A 54 8.78 -34.18 -25.57
N PRO A 55 9.10 -33.47 -24.48
CA PRO A 55 9.69 -34.09 -23.30
C PRO A 55 8.56 -34.76 -22.51
N THR A 56 8.77 -36.01 -22.10
CA THR A 56 7.88 -36.74 -21.20
C THR A 56 7.75 -35.96 -19.89
N ALA A 57 6.51 -35.57 -19.56
CA ALA A 57 6.20 -34.84 -18.34
C ALA A 57 6.55 -35.70 -17.12
N ARG A 58 7.55 -35.28 -16.35
CA ARG A 58 7.70 -35.76 -14.97
C ARG A 58 6.48 -35.29 -14.17
N PRO A 59 5.86 -36.15 -13.35
CA PRO A 59 4.74 -35.75 -12.53
C PRO A 59 5.17 -34.60 -11.61
N SER A 60 4.49 -33.47 -11.74
CA SER A 60 4.57 -32.34 -10.83
C SER A 60 4.26 -32.85 -9.42
N ARG A 61 5.29 -32.95 -8.58
CA ARG A 61 5.11 -33.15 -7.14
C ARG A 61 4.47 -31.87 -6.62
N ARG A 62 3.15 -31.92 -6.41
CA ARG A 62 2.46 -30.94 -5.55
C ARG A 62 3.27 -30.82 -4.25
N PRO A 63 3.62 -29.61 -3.79
CA PRO A 63 4.23 -29.44 -2.49
C PRO A 63 3.29 -30.08 -1.44
N PRO A 64 3.86 -30.70 -0.38
CA PRO A 64 3.06 -31.32 0.65
C PRO A 64 2.08 -30.30 1.20
N GLN A 65 0.78 -30.60 1.13
CA GLN A 65 -0.24 -29.83 1.82
C GLN A 65 0.00 -30.02 3.31
N VAL A 66 0.61 -29.03 3.96
CA VAL A 66 0.64 -28.96 5.41
C VAL A 66 -0.81 -28.77 5.85
N ARG A 67 -1.44 -29.83 6.33
CA ARG A 67 -2.76 -29.74 6.95
C ARG A 67 -2.57 -29.15 8.33
N TYR A 68 -2.90 -27.88 8.49
CA TYR A 68 -3.12 -27.32 9.82
C TYR A 68 -4.32 -28.03 10.44
N PRO A 69 -4.30 -28.33 11.76
CA PRO A 69 -5.51 -28.75 12.46
C PRO A 69 -6.61 -27.72 12.18
N SER A 70 -7.87 -28.17 12.08
CA SER A 70 -9.02 -27.28 11.90
C SER A 70 -9.05 -26.29 13.06
N LEU A 71 -8.63 -25.06 12.79
CA LEU A 71 -8.67 -23.98 13.75
C LEU A 71 -10.14 -23.59 13.96
N PRO A 72 -10.65 -23.53 15.20
CA PRO A 72 -11.94 -22.93 15.47
C PRO A 72 -11.80 -21.40 15.43
N LEU A 73 -11.35 -20.88 14.29
CA LEU A 73 -11.38 -19.47 13.98
C LEU A 73 -12.83 -19.15 13.63
N ASP A 74 -13.51 -18.38 14.47
CA ASP A 74 -14.83 -17.85 14.18
C ASP A 74 -14.71 -16.34 13.95
N PRO A 75 -15.11 -15.79 12.78
CA PRO A 75 -15.50 -16.50 11.58
C PRO A 75 -14.31 -16.73 10.65
N SER A 76 -13.87 -17.98 10.54
CA SER A 76 -13.08 -18.45 9.41
C SER A 76 -13.92 -18.39 8.14
N VAL A 77 -13.28 -18.09 7.02
CA VAL A 77 -13.91 -18.02 5.71
C VAL A 77 -13.69 -19.37 5.02
N PRO A 78 -14.72 -20.23 4.92
CA PRO A 78 -14.56 -21.49 4.22
C PRO A 78 -14.47 -21.28 2.70
N ALA A 79 -13.86 -22.24 2.01
CA ALA A 79 -13.65 -22.20 0.56
C ALA A 79 -14.95 -22.13 -0.27
N ASP A 80 -16.07 -22.58 0.31
CA ASP A 80 -17.39 -22.57 -0.32
C ASP A 80 -18.27 -21.39 0.13
N ALA A 81 -17.74 -20.48 0.96
CA ALA A 81 -18.43 -19.27 1.34
C ALA A 81 -18.89 -18.47 0.12
N ARG A 82 -20.00 -17.74 0.26
CA ARG A 82 -20.54 -16.90 -0.80
C ARG A 82 -20.71 -15.47 -0.30
N PRO A 83 -20.26 -14.46 -1.06
CA PRO A 83 -20.54 -13.07 -0.72
C PRO A 83 -22.06 -12.82 -0.73
N VAL A 84 -22.50 -11.99 0.20
CA VAL A 84 -23.91 -11.58 0.29
C VAL A 84 -24.13 -10.37 -0.58
N ALA A 85 -25.02 -10.47 -1.56
CA ALA A 85 -25.37 -9.36 -2.44
C ALA A 85 -25.94 -8.16 -1.65
N PRO A 86 -25.72 -6.91 -2.10
CA PRO A 86 -25.01 -6.52 -3.32
C PRO A 86 -23.49 -6.45 -3.17
N ALA A 87 -22.97 -6.60 -1.93
CA ALA A 87 -21.54 -6.49 -1.66
C ALA A 87 -20.78 -7.67 -2.28
N GLY A 88 -19.70 -7.36 -3.01
CA GLY A 88 -18.73 -8.36 -3.45
C GLY A 88 -17.77 -8.72 -2.33
N SER A 89 -17.12 -9.88 -2.43
CA SER A 89 -15.92 -10.19 -1.64
C SER A 89 -15.03 -11.15 -2.43
N THR A 90 -13.73 -10.89 -2.38
CA THR A 90 -12.70 -11.78 -2.94
C THR A 90 -12.29 -12.87 -1.96
N LEU A 91 -12.61 -12.71 -0.67
CA LEU A 91 -12.15 -13.60 0.40
C LEU A 91 -12.56 -15.06 0.23
N PRO A 92 -13.82 -15.41 -0.14
CA PRO A 92 -14.15 -16.82 -0.36
C PRO A 92 -13.33 -17.49 -1.48
N ARG A 93 -12.99 -16.72 -2.52
CA ARG A 93 -12.17 -17.22 -3.63
C ARG A 93 -10.71 -17.38 -3.22
N LEU A 94 -10.21 -16.45 -2.40
CA LEU A 94 -8.88 -16.59 -1.78
C LEU A 94 -8.83 -17.83 -0.88
N ALA A 95 -9.85 -18.06 -0.06
CA ALA A 95 -9.96 -19.24 0.80
C ALA A 95 -9.99 -20.56 -0.01
N ALA A 96 -10.61 -20.55 -1.19
CA ALA A 96 -10.61 -21.69 -2.09
C ALA A 96 -9.26 -21.96 -2.79
N THR A 97 -8.39 -20.95 -2.87
CA THR A 97 -7.14 -21.02 -3.65
C THR A 97 -5.91 -21.18 -2.75
N LEU A 98 -5.89 -20.48 -1.63
CA LEU A 98 -4.76 -20.47 -0.71
C LEU A 98 -4.85 -21.65 0.26
N PRO A 99 -3.71 -22.28 0.62
CA PRO A 99 -3.70 -23.33 1.63
C PRO A 99 -3.82 -22.79 3.08
N HIS A 100 -4.06 -21.49 3.23
CA HIS A 100 -4.03 -20.78 4.50
C HIS A 100 -5.45 -20.66 5.04
N THR A 101 -5.62 -20.74 6.36
CA THR A 101 -6.89 -20.39 6.99
C THR A 101 -7.07 -18.88 6.93
N LEU A 102 -8.15 -18.43 6.31
CA LEU A 102 -8.53 -17.02 6.29
C LEU A 102 -9.62 -16.79 7.33
N ALA A 103 -9.50 -15.72 8.10
CA ALA A 103 -10.50 -15.27 9.05
C ALA A 103 -10.78 -13.78 8.83
N LEU A 104 -11.99 -13.34 9.18
CA LEU A 104 -12.35 -11.94 9.10
C LEU A 104 -11.93 -11.23 10.40
N LEU A 105 -11.25 -10.10 10.24
CA LEU A 105 -11.19 -9.10 11.30
C LEU A 105 -12.48 -8.30 11.25
N ASP A 106 -13.25 -8.37 12.33
CA ASP A 106 -14.52 -7.70 12.47
C ASP A 106 -14.38 -6.53 13.44
N PRO A 107 -14.29 -5.29 12.93
CA PRO A 107 -14.05 -4.11 13.76
C PRO A 107 -15.33 -3.51 14.38
N ARG A 108 -16.44 -4.25 14.47
CA ARG A 108 -17.73 -3.70 14.94
C ARG A 108 -17.64 -2.97 16.28
N HIS A 109 -16.84 -3.46 17.23
CA HIS A 109 -16.57 -2.77 18.51
C HIS A 109 -15.17 -2.15 18.56
N GLY A 110 -14.63 -1.76 17.41
CA GLY A 110 -13.35 -1.08 17.28
C GLY A 110 -12.15 -2.00 17.53
N ALA A 111 -11.08 -1.41 18.09
CA ALA A 111 -9.79 -2.07 18.24
C ALA A 111 -9.85 -3.29 19.19
N GLU A 112 -10.75 -3.28 20.17
CA GLU A 112 -10.89 -4.38 21.14
C GLU A 112 -11.33 -5.68 20.47
N ASP A 113 -12.26 -5.60 19.53
CA ASP A 113 -12.65 -6.78 18.74
C ASP A 113 -11.51 -7.25 17.86
N VAL A 114 -10.77 -6.33 17.24
CA VAL A 114 -9.57 -6.69 16.46
C VAL A 114 -8.55 -7.42 17.35
N THR A 115 -8.25 -6.90 18.55
CA THR A 115 -7.34 -7.54 19.52
C THR A 115 -7.76 -8.97 19.81
N ARG A 116 -9.02 -9.15 20.23
CA ARG A 116 -9.55 -10.49 20.53
C ARG A 116 -9.42 -11.43 19.34
N ARG A 117 -9.72 -10.95 18.13
CA ARG A 117 -9.66 -11.76 16.90
C ARG A 117 -8.25 -12.17 16.47
N VAL A 118 -7.23 -11.41 16.84
CA VAL A 118 -5.82 -11.80 16.57
C VAL A 118 -5.24 -12.67 17.69
N GLU A 119 -5.71 -12.51 18.93
CA GLU A 119 -5.26 -13.31 20.08
C GLU A 119 -5.81 -14.73 20.06
N GLU A 120 -7.11 -14.92 19.78
CA GLU A 120 -7.76 -16.23 19.70
C GLU A 120 -6.94 -17.27 18.88
N PRO A 121 -6.54 -16.99 17.62
CA PRO A 121 -5.68 -17.91 16.87
C PRO A 121 -4.26 -17.99 17.42
N ALA A 122 -3.67 -16.89 17.88
CA ALA A 122 -2.31 -16.87 18.37
C ALA A 122 -2.16 -17.78 19.60
N GLU A 123 -3.10 -17.72 20.54
CA GLU A 123 -3.15 -18.59 21.72
C GLU A 123 -3.41 -20.04 21.32
N HIS A 124 -4.41 -20.30 20.47
CA HIS A 124 -4.75 -21.65 20.04
C HIS A 124 -3.58 -22.34 19.31
N LEU A 125 -2.84 -21.59 18.50
CA LEU A 125 -1.68 -22.08 17.76
C LEU A 125 -0.40 -22.11 18.60
N ASN A 126 -0.41 -21.59 19.84
CA ASN A 126 0.78 -21.30 20.62
C ASN A 126 1.81 -20.50 19.80
N SER A 127 1.34 -19.51 19.04
CA SER A 127 2.19 -18.69 18.18
C SER A 127 3.07 -17.78 19.04
N PRO A 128 4.39 -17.78 18.85
CA PRO A 128 5.31 -16.93 19.60
C PRO A 128 5.24 -15.44 19.21
N TRP A 129 4.61 -15.11 18.08
CA TRP A 129 4.41 -13.74 17.61
C TRP A 129 3.21 -13.65 16.65
N ILE A 130 2.81 -12.40 16.38
CA ILE A 130 1.82 -12.02 15.37
C ILE A 130 2.52 -11.13 14.34
N ASP A 131 2.35 -11.45 13.05
CA ASP A 131 2.80 -10.60 11.95
C ASP A 131 1.64 -9.76 11.44
N LEU A 132 1.74 -8.44 11.59
CA LEU A 132 0.83 -7.48 10.96
C LEU A 132 1.50 -7.00 9.67
N LEU A 133 0.96 -7.39 8.52
CA LEU A 133 1.51 -7.05 7.21
C LEU A 133 0.65 -5.98 6.54
N ASP A 134 1.29 -4.90 6.12
CA ASP A 134 0.70 -3.87 5.29
C ASP A 134 1.46 -3.74 3.95
N VAL A 135 0.74 -3.47 2.86
CA VAL A 135 1.32 -3.26 1.52
C VAL A 135 1.15 -1.79 1.15
N GLY A 136 2.26 -1.06 1.07
CA GLY A 136 2.25 0.37 0.79
C GLY A 136 2.79 1.19 1.95
N GLY A 137 2.43 0.87 3.18
CA GLY A 137 2.98 1.51 4.37
C GLY A 137 2.17 2.70 4.89
N ASP A 138 0.96 2.91 4.38
CA ASP A 138 0.01 3.92 4.86
C ASP A 138 -0.43 3.68 6.31
N ILE A 139 -0.29 2.46 6.83
CA ILE A 139 -0.44 2.15 8.26
C ILE A 139 0.49 2.97 9.17
N LEU A 140 1.59 3.51 8.63
CA LEU A 140 2.54 4.38 9.32
C LEU A 140 2.26 5.88 9.13
N ALA A 141 1.20 6.23 8.38
CA ALA A 141 0.80 7.61 8.16
C ALA A 141 0.37 8.28 9.48
N ARG A 142 0.50 9.62 9.53
CA ARG A 142 0.01 10.41 10.66
C ARG A 142 -1.51 10.62 10.60
N GLY A 143 -2.11 10.46 9.42
CA GLY A 143 -3.54 10.59 9.19
C GLY A 143 -3.96 11.94 8.61
N ASP A 144 -3.04 12.89 8.43
CA ASP A 144 -3.26 14.22 7.86
C ASP A 144 -2.51 14.43 6.55
N GLU A 145 -1.89 13.39 6.00
CA GLU A 145 -1.28 13.40 4.68
C GLU A 145 -2.34 13.68 3.60
N PRO A 146 -2.09 14.61 2.67
CA PRO A 146 -3.09 15.04 1.68
C PRO A 146 -3.42 13.97 0.62
N THR A 147 -2.57 12.96 0.50
CA THR A 147 -2.67 11.85 -0.46
C THR A 147 -3.27 10.59 0.13
N LEU A 148 -3.60 10.61 1.43
CA LEU A 148 -4.12 9.47 2.16
C LEU A 148 -5.61 9.27 1.83
N GLY A 149 -5.97 8.06 1.40
CA GLY A 149 -7.32 7.70 1.02
C GLY A 149 -8.19 7.42 2.24
N SER A 150 -7.96 6.28 2.88
CA SER A 150 -8.66 5.90 4.12
C SER A 150 -7.81 4.94 4.97
N PRO A 151 -7.05 5.45 5.95
CA PRO A 151 -6.18 4.62 6.80
C PRO A 151 -6.95 3.88 7.89
N LEU A 152 -8.29 3.96 7.89
CA LEU A 152 -9.12 3.50 9.01
C LEU A 152 -8.93 2.01 9.28
N ALA A 153 -8.90 1.19 8.23
CA ALA A 153 -8.72 -0.25 8.39
C ALA A 153 -7.34 -0.56 9.00
N ASP A 154 -6.29 0.08 8.49
CA ASP A 154 -4.91 -0.18 8.86
C ASP A 154 -4.59 0.33 10.26
N VAL A 155 -5.04 1.54 10.60
CA VAL A 155 -4.92 2.11 11.95
C VAL A 155 -5.70 1.28 12.96
N LEU A 156 -6.87 0.75 12.59
CA LEU A 156 -7.65 -0.10 13.49
C LEU A 156 -7.02 -1.48 13.69
N ALA A 157 -6.44 -2.06 12.63
CA ALA A 157 -5.63 -3.26 12.71
C ALA A 157 -4.41 -3.03 13.62
N LEU A 158 -3.69 -1.93 13.42
CA LEU A 158 -2.53 -1.54 14.23
C LEU A 158 -2.92 -1.34 15.69
N ALA A 159 -4.00 -0.60 15.96
CA ALA A 159 -4.49 -0.35 17.31
C ALA A 159 -4.86 -1.67 18.01
N GLY A 160 -5.58 -2.56 17.33
CA GLY A 160 -5.93 -3.87 17.86
C GLY A 160 -4.71 -4.74 18.17
N CYS A 161 -3.77 -4.85 17.22
CA CYS A 161 -2.54 -5.61 17.42
C CYS A 161 -1.65 -5.00 18.51
N SER A 162 -1.57 -3.68 18.64
CA SER A 162 -0.76 -3.01 19.68
C SER A 162 -1.19 -3.35 21.10
N ARG A 163 -2.42 -3.86 21.28
CA ARG A 163 -2.99 -4.26 22.56
C ARG A 163 -2.93 -5.77 22.80
N ALA A 164 -2.48 -6.55 21.83
CA ALA A 164 -2.39 -7.99 21.96
C ALA A 164 -1.31 -8.40 22.96
N ASN A 165 -1.56 -9.49 23.69
CA ASN A 165 -0.65 -10.06 24.68
C ASN A 165 0.54 -10.80 24.06
N ALA A 166 0.50 -11.07 22.75
CA ALA A 166 1.60 -11.67 22.00
C ALA A 166 2.51 -10.60 21.37
N PRO A 167 3.82 -10.85 21.23
CA PRO A 167 4.72 -9.96 20.48
C PRO A 167 4.22 -9.73 19.05
N VAL A 168 4.11 -8.47 18.64
CA VAL A 168 3.69 -8.09 17.29
C VAL A 168 4.89 -7.57 16.49
N ARG A 169 5.01 -8.02 15.24
CA ARG A 169 5.91 -7.45 14.24
C ARG A 169 5.09 -6.78 13.15
N LEU A 170 5.28 -5.47 12.99
CA LEU A 170 4.74 -4.74 11.85
C LEU A 170 5.69 -4.92 10.65
N LEU A 171 5.18 -5.48 9.57
CA LEU A 171 5.90 -5.74 8.32
C LEU A 171 5.30 -4.85 7.23
N ILE A 172 6.14 -4.05 6.58
CA ILE A 172 5.72 -3.23 5.44
C ILE A 172 6.29 -3.83 4.16
N ALA A 173 5.40 -4.23 3.25
CA ALA A 173 5.75 -4.71 1.93
C ALA A 173 5.54 -3.60 0.90
N GLY A 174 6.52 -3.39 0.02
CA GLY A 174 6.42 -2.34 -1.01
C GLY A 174 6.16 -0.93 -0.45
N PRO A 175 7.05 -0.34 0.39
CA PRO A 175 6.80 1.00 0.94
C PRO A 175 6.62 2.06 -0.16
N GLY A 176 5.54 2.84 -0.08
CA GLY A 176 5.12 3.91 -1.01
C GLY A 176 4.52 3.43 -2.33
N LEU A 177 4.17 2.15 -2.44
CA LEU A 177 3.72 1.54 -3.69
C LEU A 177 2.25 1.85 -4.03
N ASP A 178 1.43 2.07 -3.00
CA ASP A 178 0.03 2.50 -3.07
C ASP A 178 -0.11 3.98 -3.49
N GLY A 179 0.96 4.77 -3.36
CA GLY A 179 0.98 6.19 -3.66
C GLY A 179 0.41 7.08 -2.54
N GLU A 180 -0.02 6.50 -1.41
CA GLU A 180 -0.65 7.24 -0.32
C GLU A 180 0.37 7.96 0.56
N VAL A 181 1.55 7.34 0.78
CA VAL A 181 2.64 7.93 1.54
C VAL A 181 3.95 7.91 0.73
N PRO A 182 4.64 9.05 0.57
CA PRO A 182 5.91 9.09 -0.14
C PRO A 182 6.96 8.19 0.53
N LEU A 183 7.70 7.43 -0.28
CA LEU A 183 8.74 6.52 0.21
C LEU A 183 9.77 7.22 1.12
N ASP A 184 10.13 8.46 0.85
CA ASP A 184 11.09 9.22 1.68
C ASP A 184 10.54 9.56 3.07
N ALA A 185 9.22 9.64 3.24
CA ALA A 185 8.61 9.78 4.57
C ALA A 185 8.68 8.44 5.34
N LEU A 186 8.38 7.33 4.66
CA LEU A 186 8.41 5.99 5.26
C LEU A 186 9.83 5.53 5.62
N ARG A 187 10.84 5.84 4.79
CA ARG A 187 12.24 5.40 4.98
C ARG A 187 12.80 5.65 6.38
N ARG A 188 12.38 6.73 7.04
CA ARG A 188 12.85 7.07 8.41
C ARG A 188 12.19 6.24 9.51
N LEU A 189 11.05 5.61 9.22
CA LEU A 189 10.26 4.80 10.15
C LEU A 189 10.54 3.30 9.98
N LEU A 190 11.09 2.90 8.84
CA LEU A 190 11.34 1.49 8.52
C LEU A 190 12.54 0.94 9.29
N GLY A 191 12.37 -0.28 9.78
CA GLY A 191 13.42 -1.09 10.36
C GLY A 191 14.26 -1.84 9.31
N PRO A 192 14.99 -2.89 9.73
CA PRO A 192 15.82 -3.68 8.82
C PRO A 192 14.98 -4.40 7.75
N LEU A 193 15.58 -4.61 6.58
CA LEU A 193 14.99 -5.43 5.53
C LEU A 193 14.85 -6.88 6.00
N VAL A 194 13.62 -7.38 6.02
CA VAL A 194 13.31 -8.77 6.42
C VAL A 194 13.32 -9.72 5.22
N HIS A 195 12.77 -9.28 4.08
CA HIS A 195 12.67 -10.12 2.87
C HIS A 195 12.72 -9.27 1.59
N ALA A 196 13.30 -9.82 0.54
CA ALA A 196 13.26 -9.26 -0.80
C ALA A 196 12.50 -10.22 -1.72
N PHE A 197 11.28 -9.84 -2.10
CA PHE A 197 10.43 -10.68 -2.93
C PHE A 197 11.05 -10.95 -4.31
N THR A 198 10.89 -12.19 -4.76
CA THR A 198 11.33 -12.70 -6.05
C THR A 198 10.15 -13.22 -6.87
N GLU A 199 10.37 -13.48 -8.15
CA GLU A 199 9.36 -14.11 -9.01
C GLU A 199 8.77 -15.38 -8.38
N ARG A 200 9.62 -16.21 -7.76
CA ARG A 200 9.22 -17.45 -7.08
C ARG A 200 8.19 -17.22 -5.98
N ASP A 201 8.31 -16.13 -5.23
CA ASP A 201 7.36 -15.78 -4.16
C ASP A 201 5.97 -15.44 -4.72
N THR A 202 5.89 -15.09 -6.01
CA THR A 202 4.65 -14.68 -6.68
C THR A 202 4.04 -15.77 -7.56
N GLU A 203 4.68 -16.92 -7.72
CA GLU A 203 4.21 -18.00 -8.61
C GLU A 203 2.82 -18.49 -8.21
N ALA A 204 2.58 -18.67 -6.91
CA ALA A 204 1.29 -19.08 -6.36
C ALA A 204 0.21 -17.99 -6.49
N LEU A 205 0.61 -16.74 -6.71
CA LEU A 205 -0.29 -15.58 -6.75
C LEU A 205 -0.75 -15.23 -8.17
N GLY A 206 -0.11 -15.75 -9.23
CA GLY A 206 -0.41 -15.38 -10.62
C GLY A 206 -1.90 -15.49 -10.96
N GLY A 207 -2.49 -16.68 -10.75
CA GLY A 207 -3.91 -16.89 -11.00
C GLY A 207 -4.85 -16.16 -10.02
N ILE A 208 -4.35 -15.66 -8.89
CA ILE A 208 -5.13 -14.85 -7.95
C ILE A 208 -5.17 -13.40 -8.44
N LEU A 209 -4.00 -12.83 -8.77
CA LEU A 209 -3.85 -11.43 -9.16
C LEU A 209 -4.51 -11.10 -10.49
N ASP A 210 -4.57 -12.05 -11.43
CA ASP A 210 -5.34 -11.87 -12.68
C ASP A 210 -6.84 -11.60 -12.44
N ARG A 211 -7.32 -11.90 -11.24
CA ARG A 211 -8.74 -11.89 -10.86
C ARG A 211 -9.01 -11.13 -9.57
N HIS A 212 -7.99 -10.56 -8.93
CA HIS A 212 -8.09 -9.87 -7.65
C HIS A 212 -7.66 -8.39 -7.80
N PRO A 213 -8.53 -7.44 -7.46
CA PRO A 213 -8.31 -6.01 -7.72
C PRO A 213 -7.44 -5.31 -6.66
N SER A 214 -6.46 -5.99 -6.04
CA SER A 214 -5.53 -5.26 -5.15
C SER A 214 -4.40 -4.70 -5.98
N GLU A 215 -4.47 -3.40 -6.29
CA GLU A 215 -3.53 -2.72 -7.16
C GLU A 215 -2.12 -2.70 -6.55
N ALA A 216 -1.99 -2.36 -5.27
CA ALA A 216 -0.72 -2.36 -4.56
C ALA A 216 -0.10 -3.77 -4.48
N THR A 217 -0.90 -4.82 -4.19
CA THR A 217 -0.38 -6.20 -4.19
C THR A 217 0.00 -6.68 -5.60
N ALA A 218 -0.75 -6.29 -6.63
CA ALA A 218 -0.42 -6.61 -8.02
C ALA A 218 0.88 -5.92 -8.45
N MET A 219 1.07 -4.65 -8.07
CA MET A 219 2.30 -3.89 -8.27
C MET A 219 3.48 -4.54 -7.53
N LEU A 220 3.27 -5.03 -6.31
CA LEU A 220 4.31 -5.69 -5.53
C LEU A 220 4.77 -6.98 -6.24
N ALA A 221 3.81 -7.76 -6.75
CA ALA A 221 4.11 -8.96 -7.50
C ALA A 221 4.78 -8.65 -8.84
N ALA A 222 4.36 -7.60 -9.55
CA ALA A 222 5.00 -7.13 -10.77
C ALA A 222 6.46 -6.74 -10.51
N ALA A 223 6.71 -5.99 -9.43
CA ALA A 223 8.05 -5.61 -9.00
C ALA A 223 8.93 -6.84 -8.67
N ALA A 224 8.38 -7.82 -7.93
CA ALA A 224 9.08 -9.07 -7.64
C ALA A 224 9.43 -9.88 -8.90
N ARG A 225 8.60 -9.79 -9.95
CA ARG A 225 8.84 -10.40 -11.29
C ARG A 225 9.77 -9.60 -12.19
N GLY A 226 10.35 -8.50 -11.71
CA GLY A 226 11.30 -7.72 -12.49
C GLY A 226 10.72 -6.52 -13.23
N ILE A 227 9.40 -6.28 -13.17
CA ILE A 227 8.76 -5.15 -13.86
C ILE A 227 9.15 -3.84 -13.16
N ARG A 228 9.54 -2.85 -13.97
CA ARG A 228 9.98 -1.52 -13.49
C ARG A 228 9.24 -0.42 -14.25
N GLY A 229 9.12 0.74 -13.62
CA GLY A 229 8.49 1.92 -14.24
C GLY A 229 7.51 2.59 -13.28
N THR A 230 6.69 3.49 -13.82
CA THR A 230 5.62 4.17 -13.10
C THR A 230 4.30 3.45 -13.37
N CYS A 231 3.56 3.11 -12.31
CA CYS A 231 2.20 2.61 -12.43
C CYS A 231 1.26 3.61 -11.77
N GLU A 232 0.18 3.96 -12.46
CA GLU A 232 -0.91 4.74 -11.87
C GLU A 232 -1.77 3.81 -11.02
N VAL A 233 -2.01 4.21 -9.77
CA VAL A 233 -3.00 3.59 -8.87
C VAL A 233 -4.32 4.32 -9.11
N ARG A 234 -5.38 3.56 -9.39
CA ARG A 234 -6.60 3.98 -10.08
C ARG A 234 -7.44 4.99 -9.30
N ASP A 235 -7.17 5.14 -8.00
CA ASP A 235 -7.84 6.09 -7.11
C ASP A 235 -6.89 7.10 -6.41
N ALA A 236 -5.56 6.93 -6.48
CA ALA A 236 -4.60 7.85 -5.87
C ALA A 236 -4.18 9.02 -6.80
N GLY A 237 -4.40 8.88 -8.11
CA GLY A 237 -4.05 9.89 -9.11
C GLY A 237 -2.55 10.20 -9.24
N LEU A 238 -1.69 9.55 -8.44
CA LEU A 238 -0.25 9.75 -8.38
C LEU A 238 0.47 8.45 -8.75
N PRO A 239 1.44 8.48 -9.69
CA PRO A 239 2.17 7.29 -10.09
C PRO A 239 3.17 6.83 -9.02
N GLY A 240 3.09 5.55 -8.62
CA GLY A 240 4.05 4.89 -7.74
C GLY A 240 5.20 4.21 -8.53
N PRO A 241 6.46 4.24 -8.04
CA PRO A 241 7.59 3.61 -8.71
C PRO A 241 7.66 2.08 -8.45
N LEU A 242 7.77 1.28 -9.51
CA LEU A 242 8.07 -0.15 -9.48
C LEU A 242 9.58 -0.39 -9.54
N THR A 243 10.18 -0.95 -8.48
CA THR A 243 11.65 -1.19 -8.40
C THR A 243 12.00 -2.59 -7.90
N ARG A 244 13.24 -3.05 -8.11
CA ARG A 244 13.74 -4.39 -7.70
C ARG A 244 13.78 -4.56 -6.18
N ARG A 245 13.90 -3.42 -5.50
CA ARG A 245 13.84 -3.23 -4.06
C ARG A 245 12.97 -2.01 -3.84
N PRO A 246 11.66 -2.15 -3.58
CA PRO A 246 10.90 -1.01 -3.10
C PRO A 246 11.57 -0.53 -1.80
N GLY A 247 12.20 0.65 -1.84
CA GLY A 247 12.99 1.17 -0.72
C GLY A 247 14.42 1.66 -1.03
N GLN A 248 15.05 1.34 -2.16
CA GLN A 248 16.41 1.82 -2.49
C GLN A 248 16.51 2.40 -3.92
N PRO A 249 17.45 3.34 -4.17
CA PRO A 249 17.65 3.95 -5.50
C PRO A 249 17.99 2.92 -6.59
#